data_AF-A0A9P9CP42-F1
#
_entry.id   AF-A0A9P9CP42-F1
#
_cell.length_a   1.000
_cell.length_b   1.000
_cell.length_c   1.000
_cell.angle_alpha   90.00
_cell.angle_beta   90.00
_cell.angle_gamma   90.00
#
_symmetry.space_group_name_H-M   'P 1'
#
loop_
_entity.id
_entity.type
_entity.pdbx_description
1 polymer ?
#
loop_
_entity_poly.entity_id
_entity_poly.type
_entity_poly.pdbx_seq_one_letter_code
_entity_poly.pdbx_strand_id
1 'polypeptide(L)'
;QQLIILTCMDSRIDVMNACGLNLGEAHIIRNAGGRASDALRSIIISQRMLGTREIAVIHHTQCGIFTFKNADLHATLEKDHPEHKKEIEKIDFLTLDGLEQGVLEDVKYLKEHPLLVPGTVVTGWIIDVKSG
;
A
#
# COMPACT_ATOMS: atom_id res chain seq x y z
N GLN A 1 -12.86 1.38 -15.83
CA GLN A 1 -11.53 0.79 -16.11
C GLN A 1 -11.36 -0.51 -15.35
N GLN A 2 -10.40 -1.36 -15.71
CA GLN A 2 -10.22 -2.65 -15.03
C GLN A 2 -9.08 -2.70 -13.99
N LEU A 3 -8.19 -1.69 -13.95
CA LEU A 3 -6.96 -1.73 -13.13
C LEU A 3 -7.03 -0.86 -11.87
N ILE A 4 -6.49 -1.38 -10.78
CA ILE A 4 -6.10 -0.65 -9.57
C ILE A 4 -4.56 -0.66 -9.48
N ILE A 5 -3.96 0.51 -9.29
CA ILE A 5 -2.59 0.64 -8.80
C ILE A 5 -2.64 0.92 -7.30
N LEU A 6 -2.03 0.04 -6.51
CA LEU A 6 -1.77 0.27 -5.09
C LEU A 6 -0.28 0.55 -4.91
N THR A 7 0.09 1.71 -4.38
CA THR A 7 1.49 2.05 -4.15
C THR A 7 1.72 2.96 -2.96
N CYS A 8 2.98 3.23 -2.62
CA CYS A 8 3.36 4.12 -1.53
C CYS A 8 3.00 5.58 -1.82
N MET A 9 2.78 6.39 -0.78
CA MET A 9 2.61 7.84 -0.85
C MET A 9 3.90 8.63 -1.18
N ASP A 10 5.01 7.94 -1.45
CA ASP A 10 6.32 8.56 -1.71
C ASP A 10 6.27 9.58 -2.85
N SER A 11 6.69 10.82 -2.57
CA SER A 11 6.60 11.94 -3.52
C SER A 11 7.46 11.77 -4.77
N ARG A 12 8.42 10.84 -4.76
CA ARG A 12 9.28 10.54 -5.91
C ARG A 12 8.60 9.67 -6.95
N ILE A 13 7.45 9.08 -6.64
CA ILE A 13 6.72 8.19 -7.55
C ILE A 13 5.63 8.98 -8.28
N ASP A 14 5.88 9.22 -9.58
CA ASP A 14 4.85 9.57 -10.54
C ASP A 14 4.26 8.28 -11.13
N VAL A 15 3.13 7.87 -10.56
CA VAL A 15 2.46 6.59 -10.91
C VAL A 15 2.03 6.55 -12.37
N MET A 16 1.57 7.68 -12.92
CA MET A 16 1.07 7.73 -14.29
C MET A 16 2.21 7.46 -15.26
N ASN A 17 3.33 8.17 -15.09
CA ASN A 17 4.49 8.03 -15.95
C ASN A 17 5.18 6.67 -15.75
N ALA A 18 5.37 6.21 -14.51
CA ALA A 18 6.04 4.94 -14.22
C ALA A 18 5.28 3.73 -14.77
N CYS A 19 3.94 3.79 -14.81
CA CYS A 19 3.10 2.70 -15.31
C CYS A 19 2.64 2.90 -16.77
N GLY A 20 3.06 3.98 -17.44
CA GLY A 20 2.64 4.29 -18.81
C GLY A 20 1.14 4.53 -18.96
N LEU A 21 0.50 5.11 -17.94
CA LEU A 21 -0.96 5.30 -17.89
C LEU A 21 -1.36 6.67 -18.43
N ASN A 22 -2.51 6.71 -19.11
CA ASN A 22 -3.26 7.90 -19.48
C ASN A 22 -4.34 8.23 -18.45
N LEU A 23 -4.79 9.48 -18.45
CA LEU A 23 -5.88 9.92 -17.57
C LEU A 23 -7.10 9.02 -17.70
N GLY A 24 -7.54 8.53 -16.53
CA GLY A 24 -8.66 7.61 -16.41
C GLY A 24 -8.24 6.15 -16.34
N GLU A 25 -7.10 5.70 -16.88
CA GLU A 25 -6.84 4.27 -17.13
C GLU A 25 -6.81 3.35 -15.88
N ALA A 26 -6.55 3.88 -14.69
CA ALA A 26 -6.55 3.11 -13.44
C ALA A 26 -7.07 3.93 -12.26
N HIS A 27 -7.57 3.24 -11.23
CA HIS A 27 -7.67 3.84 -9.91
C HIS A 27 -6.33 3.76 -9.20
N ILE A 28 -5.88 4.87 -8.63
CA ILE A 28 -4.60 4.96 -7.93
C ILE A 28 -4.89 5.12 -6.44
N ILE A 29 -4.48 4.14 -5.64
CA ILE A 29 -4.60 4.14 -4.19
C ILE A 29 -3.20 4.26 -3.60
N ARG A 30 -3.01 5.22 -2.70
CA ARG A 30 -1.71 5.49 -2.07
C ARG A 30 -1.84 5.63 -0.56
N ASN A 31 -0.91 5.01 0.17
CA ASN A 31 -0.74 5.15 1.62
C ASN A 31 0.73 4.94 2.00
N ALA A 32 1.08 5.05 3.29
CA ALA A 32 2.43 4.79 3.76
C ALA A 32 2.82 3.33 3.45
N GLY A 33 3.87 3.13 2.65
CA GLY A 33 4.36 1.80 2.27
C GLY A 33 3.59 1.08 1.17
N GLY A 34 2.43 1.57 0.72
CA GLY A 34 1.61 0.88 -0.29
C GLY A 34 0.89 -0.36 0.24
N ARG A 35 0.56 -0.36 1.53
CA ARG A 35 0.04 -1.52 2.26
C ARG A 35 -1.38 -1.86 1.84
N ALA A 36 -1.61 -3.15 1.55
CA ALA A 36 -2.89 -3.62 1.03
C ALA A 36 -3.99 -3.68 2.08
N SER A 37 -3.64 -3.97 3.33
CA SER A 37 -4.59 -3.98 4.45
C SER A 37 -5.27 -2.62 4.64
N ASP A 38 -4.49 -1.55 4.60
CA ASP A 38 -4.99 -0.17 4.73
C ASP A 38 -5.76 0.32 3.48
N ALA A 39 -5.41 -0.21 2.30
CA ALA A 39 -6.10 0.10 1.05
C ALA A 39 -7.41 -0.69 0.83
N LEU A 40 -7.69 -1.73 1.64
CA LEU A 40 -8.74 -2.72 1.37
C LEU A 40 -10.11 -2.10 1.09
N ARG A 41 -10.53 -1.15 1.92
CA ARG A 41 -11.84 -0.49 1.78
C ARG A 41 -12.00 0.15 0.39
N SER A 42 -10.96 0.84 -0.09
CA SER A 42 -10.94 1.50 -1.39
C SER A 42 -10.90 0.49 -2.54
N ILE A 43 -10.15 -0.60 -2.38
CA ILE A 43 -10.12 -1.71 -3.35
C ILE A 43 -11.51 -2.32 -3.51
N ILE A 44 -12.22 -2.60 -2.41
CA ILE A 44 -13.57 -3.17 -2.45
C ILE A 44 -14.54 -2.24 -3.19
N ILE A 45 -14.52 -0.94 -2.89
CA ILE A 45 -15.36 0.05 -3.59
C ILE A 45 -15.04 0.05 -5.09
N SER A 46 -13.76 0.09 -5.44
CA SER A 46 -13.30 0.08 -6.84
C SER A 46 -13.80 -1.16 -7.59
N GLN A 47 -13.72 -2.35 -6.98
CA GLN A 47 -14.16 -3.58 -7.64
C GLN A 47 -15.68 -3.70 -7.74
N ARG A 48 -16.39 -3.38 -6.66
CA ARG A 48 -17.84 -3.62 -6.53
C ARG A 48 -18.67 -2.55 -7.22
N MET A 49 -18.27 -1.28 -7.10
CA MET A 49 -19.03 -0.15 -7.61
C MET A 49 -18.52 0.33 -8.97
N LEU A 50 -17.24 0.14 -9.26
CA LEU A 50 -16.58 0.74 -10.43
C LEU A 50 -15.98 -0.28 -11.42
N GLY A 51 -16.07 -1.58 -11.10
CA GLY A 51 -15.83 -2.67 -12.05
C GLY A 51 -14.37 -3.09 -12.24
N THR A 52 -13.43 -2.67 -11.39
CA THR A 52 -12.02 -3.12 -11.52
C THR A 52 -11.85 -4.61 -11.23
N ARG A 53 -10.93 -5.27 -11.93
CA ARG A 53 -10.66 -6.73 -11.86
C ARG A 53 -9.17 -7.07 -11.75
N GLU A 54 -8.29 -6.10 -11.88
CA GLU A 54 -6.85 -6.27 -11.78
C GLU A 54 -6.27 -5.32 -10.72
N ILE A 55 -5.26 -5.79 -10.00
CA ILE A 55 -4.54 -5.03 -8.99
C ILE A 55 -3.04 -5.21 -9.21
N ALA A 56 -2.32 -4.10 -9.39
CA ALA A 56 -0.87 -4.06 -9.31
C ALA A 56 -0.48 -3.44 -7.96
N VAL A 57 0.15 -4.26 -7.11
CA VAL A 57 0.78 -3.80 -5.85
C VAL A 57 2.21 -3.40 -6.18
N ILE A 58 2.55 -2.13 -5.93
CA ILE A 58 3.83 -1.56 -6.32
C ILE A 58 4.50 -0.95 -5.09
N HIS A 59 5.55 -1.61 -4.59
CA HIS A 59 6.43 -0.99 -3.60
C HIS A 59 7.62 -0.34 -4.31
N HIS A 60 8.51 0.28 -3.55
CA HIS A 60 9.66 0.96 -4.15
C HIS A 60 10.92 0.88 -3.29
N THR A 61 12.06 1.03 -3.94
CA THR A 61 13.36 1.10 -3.26
C THR A 61 13.44 2.36 -2.39
N GLN A 62 14.23 2.28 -1.30
CA GLN A 62 14.42 3.40 -0.36
C GLN A 62 13.13 3.95 0.25
N CYS A 63 12.14 3.08 0.51
CA CYS A 63 10.94 3.49 1.23
C CYS A 63 11.26 3.81 2.69
N GLY A 64 10.72 4.92 3.19
CA GLY A 64 10.87 5.32 4.59
C GLY A 64 10.29 4.30 5.57
N ILE A 65 9.32 3.47 5.14
CA ILE A 65 8.68 2.49 6.03
C ILE A 65 9.61 1.36 6.50
N PHE A 66 10.78 1.21 5.88
CA PHE A 66 11.82 0.27 6.30
C PHE A 66 12.78 0.86 7.35
N THR A 67 12.72 2.17 7.62
CA THR A 67 13.71 2.85 8.47
C THR A 67 13.30 2.91 9.95
N PHE A 68 12.17 2.30 10.31
CA PHE A 68 11.64 2.27 11.67
C PHE A 68 10.74 1.05 11.88
N LYS A 69 10.46 0.74 13.15
CA LYS A 69 9.47 -0.25 13.61
C LYS A 69 8.29 0.46 14.27
N ASN A 70 7.18 -0.27 14.40
CA ASN A 70 6.01 0.19 15.18
C ASN A 70 6.41 0.73 16.57
N ALA A 71 7.30 0.02 17.27
CA ALA A 71 7.76 0.41 18.60
C ALA A 71 8.47 1.77 18.63
N ASP A 72 9.19 2.15 17.57
CA ASP A 72 9.90 3.43 17.51
C ASP A 72 8.92 4.60 17.45
N LEU A 73 7.85 4.46 16.66
CA LEU A 73 6.77 5.46 16.56
C LEU A 73 5.89 5.49 17.80
N HIS A 74 5.56 4.33 18.38
CA HIS A 74 4.86 4.28 19.67
C HIS A 74 5.63 5.00 20.76
N ALA A 75 6.94 4.72 20.90
CA ALA A 75 7.77 5.37 21.91
C ALA A 75 7.88 6.89 21.70
N THR A 76 7.99 7.33 20.45
CA THR A 76 8.03 8.75 20.11
C THR A 76 6.70 9.44 20.47
N LEU A 77 5.57 8.86 20.07
CA LEU A 77 4.25 9.43 20.34
C LEU A 77 3.90 9.40 21.83
N GLU A 78 4.24 8.33 22.56
CA GLU A 78 3.98 8.26 24.00
C GLU A 78 4.80 9.29 24.78
N LYS A 79 6.01 9.61 24.31
CA LYS A 79 6.84 10.67 24.89
C LYS A 79 6.23 12.05 24.66
N ASP A 80 5.73 12.29 23.45
CA ASP A 80 5.20 13.60 23.04
C ASP A 80 3.76 13.83 23.53
N HIS A 81 2.97 12.75 23.69
CA HIS A 81 1.54 12.74 24.03
C HIS A 81 1.20 11.64 25.07
N PRO A 82 1.77 11.70 26.29
CA PRO A 82 1.60 10.65 27.30
C PRO A 82 0.13 10.42 27.72
N GLU A 83 -0.73 11.43 27.60
CA GLU A 83 -2.16 11.37 27.88
C GLU A 83 -2.96 10.49 26.90
N HIS A 84 -2.38 10.19 25.72
CA HIS A 84 -3.03 9.45 24.63
C HIS A 84 -2.48 8.03 24.43
N LYS A 85 -1.80 7.48 25.45
CA LYS A 85 -1.17 6.16 25.36
C LYS A 85 -2.09 5.05 24.81
N LYS A 86 -3.34 4.99 25.27
CA LYS A 86 -4.29 3.95 24.85
C LYS A 86 -4.69 4.06 23.38
N GLU A 87 -4.67 5.26 22.83
CA GLU A 87 -4.97 5.55 21.44
C GLU A 87 -3.75 5.19 20.58
N ILE A 88 -2.55 5.55 21.03
CA ILE A 88 -1.28 5.26 20.36
C ILE A 88 -1.04 3.75 20.21
N GLU A 89 -1.25 2.97 21.29
CA GLU A 89 -1.06 1.51 21.31
C GLU A 89 -1.96 0.76 20.30
N LYS A 90 -3.07 1.37 19.86
CA LYS A 90 -3.98 0.77 18.87
C LYS A 90 -3.52 0.96 17.43
N ILE A 91 -2.57 1.85 17.19
CA ILE A 91 -2.10 2.16 15.83
C ILE A 91 -1.09 1.10 15.42
N ASP A 92 -1.42 0.32 14.40
CA ASP A 92 -0.43 -0.42 13.63
C ASP A 92 0.03 0.45 12.46
N PHE A 93 1.30 0.86 12.46
CA PHE A 93 1.89 1.65 11.37
C PHE A 93 2.28 0.80 10.18
N LEU A 94 2.00 -0.51 10.21
CA LEU A 94 2.18 -1.42 9.10
C LEU A 94 3.62 -1.36 8.56
N THR A 95 4.59 -1.38 9.47
CA THR A 95 6.01 -1.40 9.10
C THR A 95 6.37 -2.69 8.35
N LEU A 96 7.43 -2.63 7.55
CA LEU A 96 7.91 -3.78 6.78
C LEU A 96 9.35 -4.13 7.14
N ASP A 97 9.69 -5.41 7.05
CA ASP A 97 11.03 -5.93 7.36
C ASP A 97 11.91 -6.10 6.10
N GLY A 98 11.30 -6.15 4.92
CA GLY A 98 12.01 -6.30 3.66
C GLY A 98 11.14 -5.93 2.46
N LEU A 99 11.76 -5.40 1.42
CA LEU A 99 11.06 -4.87 0.26
C LEU A 99 10.31 -5.95 -0.53
N GLU A 100 11.02 -6.97 -0.98
CA GLU A 100 10.44 -8.09 -1.74
C GLU A 100 9.40 -8.84 -0.91
N GLN A 101 9.74 -9.12 0.35
CA GLN A 101 8.85 -9.80 1.28
C GLN A 101 7.55 -9.00 1.50
N GLY A 102 7.64 -7.67 1.67
CA GLY A 102 6.46 -6.82 1.82
C GLY A 102 5.53 -6.86 0.60
N VAL A 103 6.10 -6.84 -0.62
CA VAL A 103 5.29 -6.99 -1.84
C VAL A 103 4.59 -8.35 -1.87
N LEU A 104 5.31 -9.43 -1.55
CA LEU A 104 4.76 -10.78 -1.53
C LEU A 104 3.65 -10.93 -0.49
N GLU A 105 3.81 -10.33 0.69
CA GLU A 105 2.81 -10.31 1.76
C GLU A 105 1.54 -9.59 1.33
N ASP A 106 1.65 -8.38 0.78
CA ASP A 106 0.49 -7.60 0.35
C ASP A 106 -0.23 -8.24 -0.86
N VAL A 107 0.53 -8.83 -1.80
CA VAL A 107 -0.05 -9.63 -2.91
C VAL A 107 -0.78 -10.86 -2.37
N LYS A 108 -0.17 -11.61 -1.46
CA LYS A 108 -0.77 -12.80 -0.85
C LYS A 108 -2.04 -12.43 -0.10
N TYR A 109 -1.97 -11.39 0.73
CA TYR A 109 -3.10 -10.85 1.47
C TYR A 109 -4.29 -10.60 0.54
N LEU A 110 -4.11 -9.89 -0.58
CA LEU A 110 -5.19 -9.62 -1.53
C LEU A 110 -5.69 -10.89 -2.23
N LYS A 111 -4.80 -11.78 -2.68
CA LYS A 111 -5.19 -13.03 -3.35
C LYS A 111 -6.05 -13.93 -2.46
N GLU A 112 -5.77 -13.97 -1.17
CA GLU A 112 -6.47 -14.79 -0.18
C GLU A 112 -7.69 -14.08 0.44
N HIS A 113 -7.88 -12.78 0.15
CA HIS A 113 -8.89 -11.98 0.84
C HIS A 113 -10.32 -12.32 0.38
N PRO A 114 -11.22 -12.75 1.28
CA PRO A 114 -12.54 -13.28 0.92
C PRO A 114 -13.51 -12.23 0.35
N LEU A 115 -13.25 -10.93 0.57
CA LEU A 115 -14.10 -9.85 0.08
C LEU A 115 -13.78 -9.39 -1.35
N LEU A 116 -12.62 -9.78 -1.89
CA LEU A 116 -12.26 -9.44 -3.27
C LEU A 116 -13.12 -10.23 -4.26
N VAL A 117 -13.33 -9.66 -5.45
CA VAL A 117 -14.11 -10.32 -6.51
C VAL A 117 -13.37 -11.59 -6.98
N PRO A 118 -14.02 -12.76 -7.04
CA PRO A 118 -13.38 -13.98 -7.54
C PRO A 118 -12.78 -13.80 -8.93
N GLY A 119 -11.58 -14.35 -9.14
CA GLY A 119 -10.84 -14.20 -10.41
C GLY A 119 -10.08 -12.88 -10.55
N THR A 120 -10.01 -12.05 -9.50
CA THR A 120 -9.16 -10.84 -9.50
C THR A 120 -7.70 -11.23 -9.75
N VAL A 121 -7.08 -10.60 -10.75
CA VAL A 121 -5.64 -10.74 -11.00
C VAL A 121 -4.88 -9.80 -10.07
N VAL A 122 -3.93 -10.35 -9.30
CA VAL A 122 -3.08 -9.56 -8.39
C VAL A 122 -1.61 -9.82 -8.72
N THR A 123 -0.88 -8.75 -9.01
CA THR A 123 0.56 -8.76 -9.34
C THR A 123 1.34 -7.87 -8.37
N GLY A 124 2.62 -8.18 -8.18
CA GLY A 124 3.53 -7.44 -7.31
C GLY A 124 4.72 -6.91 -8.08
N TRP A 125 5.10 -5.66 -7.82
CA TRP A 125 6.16 -4.95 -8.53
C TRP A 125 6.99 -4.09 -7.56
N ILE A 126 8.21 -3.78 -7.99
CA ILE A 126 9.11 -2.86 -7.29
C ILE A 126 9.56 -1.81 -8.29
N ILE A 127 9.36 -0.53 -7.95
CA ILE A 127 9.92 0.62 -8.65
C ILE A 127 11.27 0.98 -8.01
N ASP A 128 12.31 1.18 -8.83
CA ASP A 128 13.52 1.83 -8.37
C ASP A 128 13.33 3.34 -8.46
N VAL A 129 13.27 4.03 -7.32
CA VAL A 129 13.04 5.48 -7.26
C VAL A 129 14.13 6.33 -7.92
N LYS A 130 15.29 5.75 -8.29
CA LYS A 130 16.35 6.45 -9.01
C LYS A 130 16.24 6.32 -10.52
N SER A 131 15.85 5.16 -11.03
CA SER A 131 15.78 4.91 -12.48
C SER A 131 14.39 5.05 -13.08
N GLY A 132 13.34 4.98 -12.25
CA GLY A 132 11.98 4.75 -12.71
C GLY A 132 11.69 3.28 -12.89
#